data_AF-A0A951WAJ3-F1
#
_entry.id   AF-A0A951WAJ3-F1
#
_cell.length_a   1.000
_cell.length_b   1.000
_cell.length_c   1.000
_cell.angle_alpha   90.00
_cell.angle_beta   90.00
_cell.angle_gamma   90.00
#
_symmetry.space_group_name_H-M   'P 1'
#
loop_
_entity.id
_entity.type
_entity.pdbx_description
1 polymer ?
#
loop_
_entity_poly.entity_id
_entity_poly.type
_entity_poly.pdbx_seq_one_letter_code
_entity_poly.pdbx_strand_id
1 'polypeptide(L)'
;MDTELQKFLTDNYGLDAADSLIPLAQSGSSRKYYRFEFQNNSLILTQSDNIEENKTFVYFTSHFSKITDHLPKIDKISPDLSIYTQTDLGNLSLMNLIEDDREKSKEIFKKSIRQLVRLQVLGDKGLDYSKCFSYQQFNYLLVLRDLFSFKNYFLNLSDIEFNHGRLLQDFEKFAHDFEKIPNRYFVFRDFQSRNIMVHNDQPYFIDYQGGLKGPVQYDLVSLIWQAKANLSNEWKQEFYDLYWNELIEIGQNNLDKSEFQKGYQLCLIERLLQVLGTYGFRGIYERKPHFLKSIEFGLKNLNEIKNLELINDYPELKSVIVKLSEPKFFIELKQKING
;
A
#
# COMPACT_ATOMS: atom_id res chain seq x y z
N MET A 1 -8.04 18.69 26.04
CA MET A 1 -7.66 18.73 24.61
C MET A 1 -6.34 19.44 24.48
N ASP A 2 -5.54 19.06 23.49
CA ASP A 2 -4.28 19.73 23.18
C ASP A 2 -4.55 21.21 22.89
N THR A 3 -3.96 22.12 23.68
CA THR A 3 -4.16 23.57 23.61
C THR A 3 -3.86 24.14 22.24
N GLU A 4 -2.94 23.49 21.51
CA GLU A 4 -2.53 23.90 20.17
C GLU A 4 -3.60 23.62 19.12
N LEU A 5 -4.24 22.44 19.16
CA LEU A 5 -5.32 22.08 18.24
C LEU A 5 -6.53 23.00 18.41
N GLN A 6 -6.90 23.26 19.67
CA GLN A 6 -8.00 24.14 20.02
C GLN A 6 -7.76 25.57 19.50
N LYS A 7 -6.55 26.09 19.69
CA LYS A 7 -6.16 27.39 19.15
C LYS A 7 -6.19 27.41 17.63
N PHE A 8 -5.60 26.41 16.97
CA PHE A 8 -5.57 26.33 15.51
C PHE A 8 -6.98 26.31 14.90
N LEU A 9 -7.88 25.51 15.47
CA LEU A 9 -9.28 25.45 15.02
C LEU A 9 -10.02 26.76 15.27
N THR A 10 -9.87 27.35 16.46
CA THR A 10 -10.53 28.62 16.78
C THR A 10 -10.08 29.74 15.85
N ASP A 11 -8.76 29.84 15.60
CA ASP A 11 -8.18 30.91 14.76
C ASP A 11 -8.59 30.77 13.27
N ASN A 12 -8.82 29.55 12.78
CA ASN A 12 -9.12 29.30 11.35
C ASN A 12 -10.60 29.04 11.02
N TYR A 13 -11.36 28.49 11.96
CA TYR A 13 -12.73 27.99 11.76
C TYR A 13 -13.74 28.47 12.82
N GLY A 14 -13.28 29.11 13.90
CA GLY A 14 -14.12 29.58 15.00
C GLY A 14 -14.31 28.55 16.12
N LEU A 15 -14.89 29.01 17.23
CA LEU A 15 -15.02 28.23 18.47
C LEU A 15 -15.92 27.00 18.29
N ASP A 16 -17.04 27.13 17.57
CA ASP A 16 -17.98 26.02 17.34
C ASP A 16 -17.31 24.82 16.65
N ALA A 17 -16.41 25.10 15.69
CA ALA A 17 -15.63 24.05 15.03
C ALA A 17 -14.68 23.35 16.01
N ALA A 18 -14.03 24.12 16.87
CA ALA A 18 -13.11 23.62 17.88
C ALA A 18 -13.83 22.75 18.94
N ASP A 19 -15.05 23.11 19.33
CA ASP A 19 -15.89 22.37 20.28
C ASP A 19 -16.45 21.06 19.69
N SER A 20 -16.58 20.98 18.36
CA SER A 20 -17.06 19.78 17.65
C SER A 20 -15.98 18.70 17.41
N LEU A 21 -14.75 18.93 17.86
CA LEU A 21 -13.61 18.07 17.56
C LEU A 21 -13.71 16.67 18.21
N ILE A 22 -13.78 15.63 17.38
CA ILE A 22 -13.90 14.23 17.81
C ILE A 22 -12.70 13.43 17.30
N PRO A 23 -11.97 12.68 18.16
CA PRO A 23 -10.87 11.84 17.72
C PRO A 23 -11.37 10.65 16.87
N LEU A 24 -10.65 10.34 15.79
CA LEU A 24 -10.85 9.12 15.03
C LEU A 24 -9.93 8.00 15.56
N ALA A 25 -10.30 6.75 15.28
CA ALA A 25 -9.53 5.59 15.70
C ALA A 25 -8.08 5.67 15.21
N GLN A 26 -7.13 5.47 16.12
CA GLN A 26 -5.72 5.54 15.79
C GLN A 26 -5.33 4.39 14.86
N SER A 27 -4.72 4.71 13.72
CA SER A 27 -4.16 3.73 12.80
C SER A 27 -2.74 3.32 13.24
N GLY A 28 -2.08 2.43 12.50
CA GLY A 28 -0.69 2.01 12.81
C GLY A 28 0.38 3.09 12.65
N SER A 29 -0.01 4.34 12.39
CA SER A 29 0.84 5.53 12.20
C SER A 29 0.93 6.35 13.49
N SER A 30 1.97 7.17 13.64
CA SER A 30 2.05 8.20 14.70
C SER A 30 1.07 9.36 14.49
N ARG A 31 0.49 9.49 13.29
CA ARG A 31 -0.50 10.52 12.95
C ARG A 31 -1.78 10.36 13.76
N LYS A 32 -2.28 11.48 14.28
CA LYS A 32 -3.58 11.56 14.95
C LYS A 32 -4.57 12.26 14.03
N TYR A 33 -5.76 11.69 13.92
CA TYR A 33 -6.84 12.23 13.09
C TYR A 33 -8.03 12.60 13.96
N TYR A 34 -8.64 13.73 13.63
CA TYR A 34 -9.83 14.23 14.29
C TYR A 34 -10.84 14.67 13.24
N ARG A 35 -12.12 14.47 13.53
CA ARG A 35 -13.24 14.98 12.74
C ARG A 35 -13.83 16.20 13.44
N PHE A 36 -14.20 17.23 12.67
CA PHE A 36 -14.90 18.40 13.20
C PHE A 36 -15.86 18.98 12.15
N GLU A 37 -16.85 19.72 12.61
CA GLU A 37 -17.88 20.33 11.77
C GLU A 37 -17.57 21.81 11.49
N PHE A 38 -17.77 22.25 10.26
CA PHE A 38 -17.65 23.65 9.85
C PHE A 38 -18.61 23.96 8.69
N GLN A 39 -19.47 24.98 8.87
CA GLN A 39 -20.43 25.42 7.85
C GLN A 39 -21.28 24.27 7.24
N ASN A 40 -21.81 23.39 8.10
CA ASN A 40 -22.57 22.18 7.72
C ASN A 40 -21.78 21.13 6.91
N ASN A 41 -20.45 21.21 6.89
CA ASN A 41 -19.57 20.21 6.32
C ASN A 41 -18.69 19.60 7.41
N SER A 42 -18.34 18.33 7.22
CA SER A 42 -17.34 17.66 8.06
C SER A 42 -15.94 17.76 7.43
N LEU A 43 -14.93 17.96 8.27
CA LEU A 43 -13.52 18.06 7.90
C LEU A 43 -12.68 17.14 8.78
N ILE A 44 -11.51 16.74 8.26
CA ILE A 44 -10.52 15.97 8.99
C ILE A 44 -9.33 16.86 9.33
N LEU A 45 -9.01 16.98 10.61
CA LEU A 45 -7.75 17.52 11.09
C LEU A 45 -6.75 16.37 11.27
N THR A 46 -5.55 16.56 10.75
CA THR A 46 -4.41 15.65 10.98
C THR A 46 -3.34 16.39 11.79
N GLN A 47 -2.83 15.73 12.84
CA GLN A 47 -1.68 16.19 13.63
C GLN A 47 -0.55 15.15 13.51
N SER A 48 0.66 15.60 13.22
CA SER A 48 1.85 14.75 13.16
C SER A 48 3.14 15.50 13.42
N ASP A 49 4.01 14.90 14.22
CA ASP A 49 5.38 15.38 14.45
C ASP A 49 6.33 15.07 13.27
N ASN A 50 5.89 14.28 12.29
CA ASN A 50 6.69 13.94 11.12
C ASN A 50 6.55 15.02 10.03
N ILE A 51 7.26 16.13 10.22
CA ILE A 51 7.18 17.31 9.35
C ILE A 51 7.58 17.01 7.90
N GLU A 52 8.57 16.14 7.67
CA GLU A 52 8.99 15.77 6.32
C GLU A 52 7.91 14.97 5.58
N GLU A 53 7.22 14.05 6.26
CA GLU A 53 6.08 13.32 5.68
C GLU A 53 4.89 14.26 5.39
N ASN A 54 4.61 15.23 6.28
CA ASN A 54 3.56 16.22 6.05
C ASN A 54 3.87 17.11 4.83
N LYS A 55 5.13 17.53 4.66
CA LYS A 55 5.58 18.25 3.45
C LYS A 55 5.36 17.44 2.19
N THR A 56 5.71 16.14 2.21
CA THR A 56 5.46 15.23 1.08
C THR A 56 3.98 15.12 0.78
N PHE A 57 3.14 14.93 1.81
CA PHE A 57 1.68 14.87 1.64
C PHE A 57 1.15 16.12 0.95
N VAL A 58 1.44 17.31 1.51
CA VAL A 58 1.00 18.60 0.95
C VAL A 58 1.45 18.78 -0.50
N TYR A 59 2.72 18.47 -0.79
CA TYR A 59 3.28 18.56 -2.13
C TYR A 59 2.58 17.60 -3.11
N PHE A 60 2.44 16.33 -2.74
CA PHE A 60 1.78 15.32 -3.56
C PHE A 60 0.31 15.65 -3.80
N THR A 61 -0.44 16.07 -2.78
CA THR A 61 -1.84 16.49 -2.94
C THR A 61 -1.93 17.64 -3.95
N SER A 62 -1.13 18.69 -3.77
CA SER A 62 -1.15 19.85 -4.68
C SER A 62 -0.78 19.47 -6.12
N HIS A 63 0.20 18.57 -6.29
CA HIS A 63 0.60 18.09 -7.61
C HIS A 63 -0.48 17.25 -8.27
N PHE A 64 -1.01 16.26 -7.54
CA PHE A 64 -1.96 15.30 -8.07
C PHE A 64 -3.39 15.83 -8.23
N SER A 65 -3.80 16.85 -7.47
CA SER A 65 -5.09 17.54 -7.67
C SER A 65 -5.20 18.22 -9.04
N LYS A 66 -4.09 18.41 -9.76
CA LYS A 66 -4.10 18.88 -11.16
C LYS A 66 -4.49 17.78 -12.17
N ILE A 67 -4.46 16.52 -11.73
CA ILE A 67 -4.63 15.33 -12.58
C ILE A 67 -5.98 14.65 -12.31
N THR A 68 -6.41 14.63 -11.05
CA THR A 68 -7.62 13.95 -10.59
C THR A 68 -8.26 14.67 -9.39
N ASP A 69 -9.59 14.59 -9.29
CA ASP A 69 -10.36 15.05 -8.13
C ASP A 69 -10.57 13.94 -7.08
N HIS A 70 -10.01 12.75 -7.30
CA HIS A 70 -10.16 11.58 -6.44
C HIS A 70 -9.21 11.58 -5.22
N LEU A 71 -8.91 12.76 -4.67
CA LEU A 71 -8.04 12.97 -3.51
C LEU A 71 -8.71 13.89 -2.49
N PRO A 72 -8.37 13.79 -1.19
CA PRO A 72 -8.79 14.81 -0.23
C PRO A 72 -8.18 16.16 -0.60
N LYS A 73 -8.95 17.24 -0.47
CA LYS A 73 -8.46 18.61 -0.66
C LYS A 73 -7.94 19.12 0.67
N ILE A 74 -6.74 19.68 0.68
CA ILE A 74 -6.18 20.36 1.85
C ILE A 74 -6.80 21.75 1.95
N ASP A 75 -7.27 22.12 3.14
CA ASP A 75 -7.94 23.40 3.39
C ASP A 75 -7.03 24.40 4.13
N LYS A 76 -6.51 24.01 5.31
CA LYS A 76 -5.56 24.83 6.09
C LYS A 76 -4.36 24.00 6.52
N ILE A 77 -3.24 24.68 6.72
CA ILE A 77 -1.98 24.10 7.19
C ILE A 77 -1.40 25.06 8.24
N SER A 78 -0.90 24.54 9.36
CA SER A 78 -0.23 25.34 10.38
C SER A 78 1.14 25.85 9.89
N PRO A 79 1.64 26.98 10.42
CA PRO A 79 2.94 27.54 9.99
C PRO A 79 4.14 26.61 10.18
N ASP A 80 4.09 25.73 11.18
CA ASP A 80 5.12 24.74 11.49
C ASP A 80 4.91 23.39 10.75
N LEU A 81 3.84 23.28 9.95
CA LEU A 81 3.45 22.09 9.19
C LEU A 81 3.14 20.85 10.04
N SER A 82 2.90 21.00 11.34
CA SER A 82 2.53 19.88 12.23
C SER A 82 1.04 19.53 12.16
N ILE A 83 0.20 20.49 11.73
CA ILE A 83 -1.25 20.36 11.63
C ILE A 83 -1.70 20.75 10.22
N TYR A 84 -2.63 19.97 9.68
CA TYR A 84 -3.36 20.35 8.48
C TYR A 84 -4.78 19.81 8.52
N THR A 85 -5.67 20.46 7.77
CA THR A 85 -7.06 20.05 7.61
C THR A 85 -7.34 19.66 6.17
N GLN A 86 -8.26 18.73 5.99
CA GLN A 86 -8.60 18.20 4.68
C GLN A 86 -10.06 17.75 4.59
N THR A 87 -10.54 17.53 3.37
CA THR A 87 -11.87 16.96 3.10
C THR A 87 -12.10 15.67 3.90
N ASP A 88 -13.27 15.57 4.54
CA ASP A 88 -13.76 14.32 5.09
C ASP A 88 -14.42 13.46 4.01
N LEU A 89 -13.83 12.29 3.76
CA LEU A 89 -14.30 11.32 2.77
C LEU A 89 -15.28 10.29 3.37
N GLY A 90 -15.66 10.46 4.64
CA GLY A 90 -16.51 9.54 5.38
C GLY A 90 -15.74 8.36 5.98
N ASN A 91 -16.48 7.30 6.34
CA ASN A 91 -15.91 6.13 7.04
C ASN A 91 -15.89 4.85 6.19
N LEU A 92 -16.46 4.88 4.98
CA LEU A 92 -16.56 3.70 4.14
C LEU A 92 -15.30 3.55 3.30
N SER A 93 -14.47 2.54 3.60
CA SER A 93 -13.37 2.14 2.71
C SER A 93 -13.79 1.02 1.75
N LEU A 94 -13.06 0.84 0.66
CA LEU A 94 -13.26 -0.29 -0.26
C LEU A 94 -13.08 -1.64 0.46
N MET A 95 -12.22 -1.69 1.49
CA MET A 95 -12.06 -2.87 2.35
C MET A 95 -13.33 -3.20 3.14
N ASN A 96 -14.10 -2.20 3.57
CA ASN A 96 -15.38 -2.44 4.23
C ASN A 96 -16.44 -2.84 3.19
N LEU A 97 -16.47 -2.13 2.06
CA LEU A 97 -17.46 -2.37 1.02
C LEU A 97 -17.39 -3.79 0.43
N ILE A 98 -16.20 -4.39 0.30
CA ILE A 98 -16.08 -5.78 -0.17
C ILE A 98 -16.68 -6.80 0.82
N GLU A 99 -16.66 -6.50 2.12
CA GLU A 99 -17.27 -7.36 3.15
C GLU A 99 -18.81 -7.25 3.12
N ASP A 100 -19.35 -6.09 2.75
CA ASP A 100 -20.79 -5.78 2.78
C ASP A 100 -21.52 -6.02 1.44
N ASP A 101 -20.97 -5.54 0.32
CA ASP A 101 -21.58 -5.58 -1.01
C ASP A 101 -20.52 -5.87 -2.08
N ARG A 102 -20.40 -7.15 -2.41
CA ARG A 102 -19.37 -7.65 -3.31
C ARG A 102 -19.53 -7.09 -4.73
N GLU A 103 -20.74 -7.02 -5.28
CA GLU A 103 -20.94 -6.51 -6.64
C GLU A 103 -20.63 -5.02 -6.74
N LYS A 104 -21.12 -4.22 -5.78
CA LYS A 104 -20.78 -2.79 -5.72
C LYS A 104 -19.28 -2.57 -5.51
N SER A 105 -18.64 -3.39 -4.67
CA SER A 105 -17.19 -3.32 -4.46
C SER A 105 -16.42 -3.57 -5.76
N LYS A 106 -16.87 -4.50 -6.60
CA LYS A 106 -16.23 -4.81 -7.89
C LYS A 106 -16.18 -3.60 -8.81
N GLU A 107 -17.27 -2.85 -8.89
CA GLU A 107 -17.32 -1.63 -9.68
C GLU A 107 -16.42 -0.51 -9.11
N ILE A 108 -16.30 -0.41 -7.78
CA ILE A 108 -15.33 0.50 -7.16
C ILE A 108 -13.88 0.05 -7.43
N PHE A 109 -13.57 -1.25 -7.41
CA PHE A 109 -12.26 -1.76 -7.81
C PHE A 109 -11.91 -1.34 -9.24
N LYS A 110 -12.83 -1.56 -10.19
CA LYS A 110 -12.65 -1.14 -11.58
C LYS A 110 -12.38 0.36 -11.67
N LYS A 111 -13.23 1.20 -11.06
CA LYS A 111 -13.01 2.66 -11.02
C LYS A 111 -11.66 3.03 -10.42
N SER A 112 -11.25 2.35 -9.34
CA SER A 112 -9.97 2.60 -8.67
C SER A 112 -8.79 2.27 -9.58
N ILE A 113 -8.86 1.18 -10.35
CA ILE A 113 -7.82 0.77 -11.30
C ILE A 113 -7.66 1.80 -12.43
N ARG A 114 -8.76 2.32 -12.99
CA ARG A 114 -8.71 3.38 -14.01
C ARG A 114 -8.06 4.65 -13.48
N GLN A 115 -8.48 5.08 -12.29
CA GLN A 115 -7.92 6.26 -11.62
C GLN A 115 -6.45 6.05 -11.22
N LEU A 116 -6.07 4.83 -10.83
CA LEU A 116 -4.69 4.44 -10.56
C LEU A 116 -3.82 4.66 -11.80
N VAL A 117 -4.17 4.05 -12.93
CA VAL A 117 -3.39 4.19 -14.18
C VAL A 117 -3.24 5.66 -14.58
N ARG A 118 -4.35 6.42 -14.53
CA ARG A 118 -4.35 7.85 -14.83
C ARG A 118 -3.38 8.60 -13.93
N LEU A 119 -3.44 8.36 -12.62
CA LEU A 119 -2.60 9.08 -11.67
C LEU A 119 -1.13 8.67 -11.79
N GLN A 120 -0.82 7.39 -11.95
CA GLN A 120 0.55 6.91 -12.09
C GLN A 120 1.22 7.51 -13.33
N VAL A 121 0.56 7.46 -14.50
CA VAL A 121 1.17 7.89 -15.77
C VAL A 121 1.15 9.41 -15.95
N LEU A 122 0.02 10.06 -15.68
CA LEU A 122 -0.08 11.51 -15.86
C LEU A 122 0.49 12.28 -14.67
N GLY A 123 0.31 11.77 -13.46
CA GLY A 123 0.85 12.37 -12.24
C GLY A 123 2.36 12.24 -12.10
N ASP A 124 3.00 11.28 -12.77
CA ASP A 124 4.47 11.22 -12.82
C ASP A 124 5.10 12.39 -13.59
N LYS A 125 4.37 12.97 -14.55
CA LYS A 125 4.89 14.07 -15.37
C LYS A 125 5.12 15.32 -14.50
N GLY A 126 6.38 15.74 -14.40
CA GLY A 126 6.77 16.92 -13.63
C GLY A 126 6.73 16.73 -12.11
N LEU A 127 6.57 15.49 -11.62
CA LEU A 127 6.68 15.20 -10.19
C LEU A 127 8.15 15.25 -9.75
N ASP A 128 8.44 16.02 -8.71
CA ASP A 128 9.76 16.13 -8.09
C ASP A 128 9.91 15.09 -6.97
N TYR A 129 10.53 13.97 -7.30
CA TYR A 129 10.79 12.89 -6.34
C TYR A 129 11.79 13.28 -5.23
N SER A 130 12.49 14.42 -5.32
CA SER A 130 13.27 14.93 -4.19
C SER A 130 12.40 15.34 -2.99
N LYS A 131 11.09 15.49 -3.21
CA LYS A 131 10.09 15.79 -2.18
C LYS A 131 9.53 14.55 -1.47
N CYS A 132 9.97 13.34 -1.80
CA CYS A 132 9.64 12.13 -1.04
C CYS A 132 10.31 12.17 0.35
N PHE A 133 9.57 11.84 1.41
CA PHE A 133 10.11 11.90 2.79
C PHE A 133 11.13 10.81 3.10
N SER A 134 11.02 9.62 2.48
CA SER A 134 11.84 8.47 2.83
C SER A 134 12.66 7.93 1.67
N TYR A 135 12.01 7.51 0.59
CA TYR A 135 12.68 6.95 -0.58
C TYR A 135 12.16 7.62 -1.84
N GLN A 136 13.07 8.01 -2.72
CA GLN A 136 12.71 8.65 -3.99
C GLN A 136 12.36 7.62 -5.06
N GLN A 137 12.96 6.42 -4.98
CA GLN A 137 12.81 5.37 -5.98
C GLN A 137 12.76 3.98 -5.35
N PHE A 138 12.05 3.07 -6.00
CA PHE A 138 11.98 1.67 -5.63
C PHE A 138 13.17 0.87 -6.21
N ASN A 139 14.36 1.26 -5.80
CA ASN A 139 15.61 0.73 -6.33
C ASN A 139 16.03 -0.57 -5.64
N TYR A 140 17.18 -1.09 -6.08
CA TYR A 140 17.83 -2.29 -5.53
C TYR A 140 17.87 -2.31 -3.99
N LEU A 141 18.29 -1.19 -3.37
CA LEU A 141 18.44 -1.10 -1.91
C LEU A 141 17.10 -1.26 -1.19
N LEU A 142 16.03 -0.67 -1.75
CA LEU A 142 14.72 -0.72 -1.14
C LEU A 142 14.10 -2.12 -1.23
N VAL A 143 14.33 -2.82 -2.34
CA VAL A 143 13.93 -4.24 -2.50
C VAL A 143 14.70 -5.11 -1.50
N LEU A 144 16.02 -4.96 -1.40
CA LEU A 144 16.80 -5.70 -0.41
C LEU A 144 16.30 -5.48 1.01
N ARG A 145 16.00 -4.23 1.39
CA ARG A 145 15.43 -3.92 2.71
C ARG A 145 14.13 -4.71 2.96
N ASP A 146 13.25 -4.77 1.97
CA ASP A 146 11.95 -5.46 2.08
C ASP A 146 12.16 -6.99 2.16
N LEU A 147 13.07 -7.56 1.36
CA LEU A 147 13.46 -8.98 1.42
C LEU A 147 14.14 -9.35 2.75
N PHE A 148 15.01 -8.50 3.28
CA PHE A 148 15.63 -8.71 4.60
C PHE A 148 14.63 -8.56 5.73
N SER A 149 13.62 -7.69 5.59
CA SER A 149 12.53 -7.62 6.56
C SER A 149 11.73 -8.92 6.59
N PHE A 150 11.41 -9.49 5.42
CA PHE A 150 10.86 -10.84 5.33
C PHE A 150 11.74 -11.88 6.01
N LYS A 151 13.04 -11.90 5.67
CA LYS A 151 13.97 -12.86 6.25
C LYS A 151 14.05 -12.76 7.78
N ASN A 152 14.23 -11.55 8.30
CA ASN A 152 14.55 -11.36 9.71
C ASN A 152 13.31 -11.44 10.60
N TYR A 153 12.17 -10.91 10.15
CA TYR A 153 10.97 -10.83 10.97
C TYR A 153 9.96 -11.95 10.72
N PHE A 154 10.11 -12.71 9.63
CA PHE A 154 9.25 -13.84 9.34
C PHE A 154 10.05 -15.14 9.23
N LEU A 155 10.97 -15.22 8.26
CA LEU A 155 11.64 -16.47 7.92
C LEU A 155 12.52 -17.02 9.05
N ASN A 156 13.31 -16.17 9.71
CA ASN A 156 14.14 -16.56 10.85
C ASN A 156 13.30 -16.97 12.08
N LEU A 157 12.01 -16.61 12.11
CA LEU A 157 11.08 -16.98 13.18
C LEU A 157 10.24 -18.21 12.81
N SER A 158 10.18 -18.58 11.53
CA SER A 158 9.68 -19.86 11.06
C SER A 158 10.79 -20.91 11.21
N ASP A 159 10.51 -22.02 11.89
CA ASP A 159 11.49 -23.07 12.18
C ASP A 159 11.90 -23.90 10.94
N ILE A 160 11.79 -23.31 9.74
CA ILE A 160 12.17 -23.95 8.48
C ILE A 160 13.67 -23.79 8.22
N GLU A 161 14.32 -24.88 7.81
CA GLU A 161 15.72 -24.83 7.43
C GLU A 161 15.89 -24.30 6.00
N PHE A 162 16.87 -23.42 5.80
CA PHE A 162 17.28 -22.91 4.48
C PHE A 162 18.75 -22.52 4.50
N ASN A 163 19.38 -22.44 3.32
CA ASN A 163 20.77 -22.02 3.20
C ASN A 163 20.87 -20.50 3.17
N HIS A 164 21.40 -19.90 4.24
CA HIS A 164 21.55 -18.44 4.35
C HIS A 164 22.37 -17.80 3.21
N GLY A 165 23.46 -18.45 2.78
CA GLY A 165 24.34 -17.92 1.74
C GLY A 165 23.67 -17.92 0.36
N ARG A 166 22.99 -19.02 0.01
CA ARG A 166 22.25 -19.11 -1.26
C ARG A 166 21.04 -18.19 -1.29
N LEU A 167 20.32 -18.05 -0.17
CA LEU A 167 19.19 -17.11 -0.10
C LEU A 167 19.66 -15.66 -0.26
N LEU A 168 20.83 -15.32 0.30
CA LEU A 168 21.42 -13.99 0.12
C LEU A 168 21.75 -13.72 -1.35
N GLN A 169 22.34 -14.70 -2.05
CA GLN A 169 22.62 -14.61 -3.49
C GLN A 169 21.34 -14.43 -4.31
N ASP A 170 20.28 -15.19 -3.97
CA ASP A 170 18.98 -15.05 -4.61
C ASP A 170 18.35 -13.67 -4.37
N PHE A 171 18.46 -13.13 -3.16
CA PHE A 171 17.96 -11.78 -2.84
C PHE A 171 18.71 -10.69 -3.63
N GLU A 172 20.03 -10.78 -3.71
CA GLU A 172 20.84 -9.85 -4.50
C GLU A 172 20.45 -9.90 -5.98
N LYS A 173 20.35 -11.11 -6.55
CA LYS A 173 19.93 -11.31 -7.94
C LYS A 173 18.51 -10.77 -8.17
N PHE A 174 17.57 -11.10 -7.28
CA PHE A 174 16.18 -10.65 -7.36
C PHE A 174 16.09 -9.13 -7.32
N ALA A 175 16.81 -8.46 -6.43
CA ALA A 175 16.82 -7.01 -6.33
C ALA A 175 17.38 -6.35 -7.61
N HIS A 176 18.41 -6.93 -8.23
CA HIS A 176 18.92 -6.46 -9.51
C HIS A 176 17.92 -6.67 -10.66
N ASP A 177 17.25 -7.82 -10.71
CA ASP A 177 16.24 -8.11 -11.73
C ASP A 177 15.02 -7.19 -11.56
N PHE A 178 14.61 -6.89 -10.32
CA PHE A 178 13.53 -5.95 -10.01
C PHE A 178 13.86 -4.50 -10.40
N GLU A 179 15.09 -4.04 -10.13
CA GLU A 179 15.52 -2.68 -10.48
C GLU A 179 15.46 -2.44 -11.99
N LYS A 180 15.75 -3.47 -12.79
CA LYS A 180 15.71 -3.45 -14.25
C LYS A 180 14.31 -3.45 -14.85
N ILE A 181 13.24 -3.59 -14.06
CA ILE A 181 11.87 -3.54 -14.59
C ILE A 181 11.67 -2.18 -15.29
N PRO A 182 11.33 -2.15 -16.60
CA PRO A 182 11.14 -0.93 -17.34
C PRO A 182 9.82 -0.22 -16.96
N ASN A 183 9.57 0.95 -17.54
CA ASN A 183 8.30 1.67 -17.41
C ASN A 183 7.95 2.00 -15.97
N ARG A 184 8.85 2.78 -15.36
CA ARG A 184 8.75 3.21 -13.97
C ARG A 184 8.01 4.55 -13.90
N TYR A 185 7.02 4.64 -13.02
CA TYR A 185 6.14 5.80 -12.83
C TYR A 185 5.95 6.08 -11.34
N PHE A 186 5.06 7.00 -10.99
CA PHE A 186 4.63 7.14 -9.60
C PHE A 186 4.00 5.83 -9.14
N VAL A 187 4.37 5.37 -7.94
CA VAL A 187 3.69 4.30 -7.23
C VAL A 187 3.40 4.74 -5.81
N PHE A 188 2.24 4.36 -5.29
CA PHE A 188 1.79 4.67 -3.92
C PHE A 188 2.55 3.87 -2.87
N ARG A 189 3.05 2.68 -3.23
CA ARG A 189 3.64 1.65 -2.35
C ARG A 189 2.65 0.98 -1.37
N ASP A 190 1.63 1.70 -0.92
CA ASP A 190 0.56 1.17 -0.08
C ASP A 190 -0.83 1.34 -0.72
N PHE A 191 -0.94 1.06 -2.04
CA PHE A 191 -2.23 1.06 -2.74
C PHE A 191 -3.07 -0.16 -2.37
N GLN A 192 -3.78 -0.04 -1.25
CA GLN A 192 -4.58 -1.08 -0.64
C GLN A 192 -6.04 -0.63 -0.53
N SER A 193 -6.99 -1.57 -0.54
CA SER A 193 -8.43 -1.30 -0.40
C SER A 193 -8.80 -0.49 0.86
N ARG A 194 -8.02 -0.59 1.93
CA ARG A 194 -8.19 0.22 3.17
C ARG A 194 -7.85 1.70 2.99
N ASN A 195 -7.02 2.02 2.00
CA ASN A 195 -6.59 3.38 1.66
C ASN A 195 -7.38 3.95 0.46
N ILE A 196 -8.46 3.27 0.07
CA ILE A 196 -9.41 3.72 -0.95
C ILE A 196 -10.74 3.99 -0.24
N MET A 197 -11.06 5.25 -0.05
CA MET A 197 -12.35 5.69 0.51
C MET A 197 -13.42 5.67 -0.57
N VAL A 198 -14.65 5.31 -0.21
CA VAL A 198 -15.80 5.31 -1.11
C VAL A 198 -16.68 6.48 -0.73
N HIS A 199 -16.66 7.53 -1.54
CA HIS A 199 -17.42 8.75 -1.33
C HIS A 199 -18.23 9.08 -2.58
N ASN A 200 -19.56 9.21 -2.43
CA ASN A 200 -20.50 9.39 -3.54
C ASN A 200 -20.31 8.37 -4.68
N ASP A 201 -20.16 7.09 -4.31
CA ASP A 201 -19.91 5.96 -5.23
C ASP A 201 -18.66 6.12 -6.14
N GLN A 202 -17.71 6.93 -5.70
CA GLN A 202 -16.41 7.13 -6.34
C GLN A 202 -15.27 6.79 -5.38
N PRO A 203 -14.16 6.22 -5.89
CA PRO A 203 -12.99 5.94 -5.07
C PRO A 203 -12.19 7.23 -4.81
N TYR A 204 -11.73 7.45 -3.59
CA TYR A 204 -10.80 8.52 -3.25
C TYR A 204 -9.57 7.92 -2.58
N PHE A 205 -8.39 8.36 -2.96
CA PHE A 205 -7.14 7.79 -2.47
C PHE A 205 -6.60 8.62 -1.30
N ILE A 206 -6.17 7.91 -0.26
CA ILE A 206 -5.48 8.47 0.90
C ILE A 206 -4.15 7.73 1.11
N ASP A 207 -3.34 8.23 2.05
CA ASP A 207 -2.09 7.58 2.47
C ASP A 207 -1.03 7.41 1.36
N TYR A 208 -0.97 8.37 0.42
CA TYR A 208 -0.07 8.35 -0.74
C TYR A 208 1.29 9.03 -0.52
N GLN A 209 1.53 9.61 0.66
CA GLN A 209 2.80 10.28 0.98
C GLN A 209 3.99 9.33 1.14
N GLY A 210 3.75 8.01 1.20
CA GLY A 210 4.77 6.97 1.03
C GLY A 210 5.18 6.69 -0.42
N GLY A 211 4.56 7.39 -1.38
CA GLY A 211 4.76 7.17 -2.80
C GLY A 211 6.13 7.60 -3.32
N LEU A 212 6.56 6.97 -4.41
CA LEU A 212 7.91 7.10 -4.98
C LEU A 212 7.93 6.64 -6.45
N LYS A 213 9.09 6.74 -7.12
CA LYS A 213 9.26 6.26 -8.50
C LYS A 213 9.49 4.74 -8.52
N GLY A 214 8.60 3.97 -9.12
CA GLY A 214 8.66 2.51 -9.11
C GLY A 214 8.04 1.83 -10.32
N PRO A 215 8.12 0.49 -10.41
CA PRO A 215 7.47 -0.27 -11.48
C PRO A 215 5.95 -0.07 -11.44
N VAL A 216 5.35 0.29 -12.57
CA VAL A 216 3.92 0.64 -12.67
C VAL A 216 3.00 -0.46 -12.12
N GLN A 217 3.39 -1.72 -12.30
CA GLN A 217 2.66 -2.92 -11.89
C GLN A 217 2.46 -3.04 -10.37
N TYR A 218 3.30 -2.37 -9.58
CA TYR A 218 3.42 -2.62 -8.15
C TYR A 218 2.13 -2.35 -7.36
N ASP A 219 1.45 -1.25 -7.67
CA ASP A 219 0.23 -0.88 -6.96
C ASP A 219 -0.97 -1.75 -7.37
N LEU A 220 -1.02 -2.21 -8.62
CA LEU A 220 -2.01 -3.20 -9.05
C LEU A 220 -1.86 -4.49 -8.24
N VAL A 221 -0.62 -5.01 -8.13
CA VAL A 221 -0.32 -6.18 -7.30
C VAL A 221 -0.77 -5.94 -5.86
N SER A 222 -0.39 -4.79 -5.28
CA SER A 222 -0.74 -4.42 -3.91
C SER A 222 -2.24 -4.40 -3.64
N LEU A 223 -3.03 -4.03 -4.64
CA LEU A 223 -4.49 -3.98 -4.56
C LEU A 223 -5.11 -5.38 -4.66
N ILE A 224 -4.76 -6.15 -5.68
CA ILE A 224 -5.51 -7.36 -6.04
C ILE A 224 -4.99 -8.63 -5.34
N TRP A 225 -3.76 -8.60 -4.84
CA TRP A 225 -3.18 -9.68 -4.01
C TRP A 225 -3.23 -9.37 -2.52
N GLN A 226 -4.01 -8.37 -2.12
CA GLN A 226 -4.19 -8.07 -0.71
C GLN A 226 -4.82 -9.27 0.01
N ALA A 227 -4.06 -9.86 0.94
CA ALA A 227 -4.40 -11.10 1.62
C ALA A 227 -5.79 -11.07 2.30
N LYS A 228 -6.14 -9.94 2.93
CA LYS A 228 -7.41 -9.78 3.65
C LYS A 228 -8.63 -9.69 2.71
N ALA A 229 -8.47 -9.08 1.52
CA ALA A 229 -9.56 -8.99 0.55
C ALA A 229 -9.90 -10.33 -0.10
N ASN A 230 -8.92 -11.26 -0.15
CA ASN A 230 -9.08 -12.63 -0.64
C ASN A 230 -9.89 -12.71 -1.96
N LEU A 231 -9.46 -11.91 -2.94
CA LEU A 231 -10.10 -11.84 -4.25
C LEU A 231 -9.99 -13.18 -4.97
N SER A 232 -11.03 -13.53 -5.74
CA SER A 232 -10.99 -14.74 -6.56
C SER A 232 -10.04 -14.57 -7.74
N ASN A 233 -9.58 -15.68 -8.32
CA ASN A 233 -8.64 -15.63 -9.45
C ASN A 233 -9.27 -14.99 -10.69
N GLU A 234 -10.58 -15.12 -10.86
CA GLU A 234 -11.32 -14.45 -11.93
C GLU A 234 -11.24 -12.93 -11.80
N TRP A 235 -11.40 -12.40 -10.58
CA TRP A 235 -11.28 -10.96 -10.33
C TRP A 235 -9.84 -10.48 -10.50
N LYS A 236 -8.85 -11.23 -10.00
CA LYS A 236 -7.43 -10.90 -10.19
C LYS A 236 -7.09 -10.79 -11.68
N GLN A 237 -7.55 -11.74 -12.49
CA GLN A 237 -7.32 -11.74 -13.94
C GLN A 237 -8.08 -10.59 -14.62
N GLU A 238 -9.36 -10.38 -14.31
CA GLU A 238 -10.16 -9.28 -14.87
C GLU A 238 -9.53 -7.91 -14.57
N PHE A 239 -9.06 -7.70 -13.34
CA PHE A 239 -8.42 -6.46 -12.91
C PHE A 239 -7.03 -6.27 -13.52
N TYR A 240 -6.29 -7.35 -13.73
CA TYR A 240 -5.03 -7.31 -14.49
C TYR A 240 -5.27 -6.87 -15.94
N ASP A 241 -6.23 -7.48 -16.62
CA ASP A 241 -6.54 -7.17 -18.01
C ASP A 241 -7.09 -5.75 -18.15
N LEU A 242 -7.93 -5.30 -17.22
CA LEU A 242 -8.39 -3.92 -17.16
C LEU A 242 -7.21 -2.94 -17.02
N TYR A 243 -6.32 -3.17 -16.07
CA TYR A 243 -5.17 -2.29 -15.85
C TYR A 243 -4.26 -2.21 -17.08
N TRP A 244 -3.99 -3.36 -17.73
CA TRP A 244 -3.25 -3.40 -18.98
C TRP A 244 -3.93 -2.57 -20.07
N ASN A 245 -5.23 -2.76 -20.28
CA ASN A 245 -5.97 -2.04 -21.31
C ASN A 245 -5.98 -0.52 -21.06
N GLU A 246 -6.17 -0.09 -19.81
CA GLU A 246 -6.14 1.33 -19.44
C GLU A 246 -4.76 1.97 -19.67
N LEU A 247 -3.66 1.22 -19.49
CA LEU A 247 -2.32 1.68 -19.84
C LEU A 247 -2.18 1.94 -21.34
N ILE A 248 -2.69 1.04 -22.17
CA ILE A 248 -2.71 1.22 -23.63
C ILE A 248 -3.57 2.42 -23.99
N GLU A 249 -4.80 2.51 -23.47
CA GLU A 249 -5.73 3.61 -23.77
C GLU A 249 -5.17 5.00 -23.41
N ILE A 250 -4.39 5.13 -22.33
CA ILE A 250 -3.76 6.40 -21.94
C ILE A 250 -2.49 6.73 -22.74
N GLY A 251 -2.15 5.93 -23.75
CA GLY A 251 -1.09 6.18 -24.72
C GLY A 251 0.21 5.42 -24.45
N GLN A 252 0.21 4.37 -23.62
CA GLN A 252 1.38 3.51 -23.40
C GLN A 252 1.42 2.32 -24.38
N ASN A 253 1.14 2.58 -25.66
CA ASN A 253 0.99 1.55 -26.70
C ASN A 253 2.29 0.79 -27.03
N ASN A 254 3.44 1.34 -26.65
CA ASN A 254 4.75 0.76 -26.94
C ASN A 254 5.24 -0.20 -25.85
N LEU A 255 4.42 -0.46 -24.83
CA LEU A 255 4.77 -1.43 -23.78
C LEU A 255 4.80 -2.85 -24.35
N ASP A 256 5.89 -3.57 -24.09
CA ASP A 256 5.94 -5.00 -24.37
C ASP A 256 5.15 -5.77 -23.31
N LYS A 257 4.18 -6.58 -23.75
CA LYS A 257 3.29 -7.33 -22.85
C LYS A 257 4.05 -8.41 -22.06
N SER A 258 5.08 -9.02 -22.66
CA SER A 258 5.89 -10.04 -22.00
C SER A 258 6.77 -9.42 -20.91
N GLU A 259 7.41 -8.28 -21.19
CA GLU A 259 8.16 -7.50 -20.20
C GLU A 259 7.25 -7.02 -19.07
N PHE A 260 6.05 -6.54 -19.41
CA PHE A 260 5.07 -6.13 -18.41
C PHE A 260 4.69 -7.29 -17.49
N GLN A 261 4.39 -8.46 -18.05
CA GLN A 261 4.04 -9.67 -17.30
C GLN A 261 5.19 -10.14 -16.42
N LYS A 262 6.44 -10.11 -16.91
CA LYS A 262 7.62 -10.44 -16.12
C LYS A 262 7.80 -9.45 -14.95
N GLY A 263 7.66 -8.15 -15.21
CA GLY A 263 7.69 -7.11 -14.18
C GLY A 263 6.58 -7.27 -13.15
N TYR A 264 5.38 -7.64 -13.59
CA TYR A 264 4.26 -7.95 -12.70
C TYR A 264 4.57 -9.13 -11.77
N GLN A 265 5.16 -10.22 -12.29
CA GLN A 265 5.53 -11.38 -11.48
C GLN A 265 6.64 -11.06 -10.46
N LEU A 266 7.63 -10.24 -10.84
CA LEU A 266 8.64 -9.72 -9.89
C LEU A 266 7.98 -8.87 -8.79
N CYS A 267 7.11 -7.93 -9.15
CA CYS A 267 6.33 -7.14 -8.18
C CYS A 267 5.47 -8.01 -7.27
N LEU A 268 4.87 -9.08 -7.81
CA LEU A 268 4.07 -10.03 -7.04
C LEU A 268 4.89 -10.75 -5.98
N ILE A 269 6.04 -11.33 -6.36
CA ILE A 269 6.92 -12.01 -5.41
C ILE A 269 7.40 -11.03 -4.35
N GLU A 270 7.91 -9.86 -4.75
CA GLU A 270 8.40 -8.84 -3.82
C GLU A 270 7.31 -8.45 -2.81
N ARG A 271 6.10 -8.14 -3.29
CA ARG A 271 5.00 -7.67 -2.45
C ARG A 271 4.55 -8.72 -1.46
N LEU A 272 4.44 -9.99 -1.87
CA LEU A 272 4.03 -11.06 -0.97
C LEU A 272 5.05 -11.30 0.15
N LEU A 273 6.34 -11.26 -0.18
CA LEU A 273 7.42 -11.38 0.82
C LEU A 273 7.41 -10.18 1.77
N GLN A 274 7.29 -8.96 1.25
CA GLN A 274 7.21 -7.72 2.04
C GLN A 274 6.01 -7.74 3.01
N VAL A 275 4.86 -8.25 2.57
CA VAL A 275 3.66 -8.41 3.42
C VAL A 275 3.94 -9.40 4.55
N LEU A 276 4.54 -10.55 4.25
CA LEU A 276 4.90 -11.55 5.28
C LEU A 276 5.93 -11.02 6.27
N GLY A 277 6.92 -10.24 5.81
CA GLY A 277 7.84 -9.54 6.71
C GLY A 277 7.11 -8.59 7.66
N THR A 278 6.13 -7.84 7.15
CA THR A 278 5.27 -6.97 7.97
C THR A 278 4.44 -7.76 8.98
N TYR A 279 3.84 -8.88 8.56
CA TYR A 279 3.05 -9.74 9.45
C TYR A 279 3.91 -10.43 10.50
N GLY A 280 5.13 -10.83 10.14
CA GLY A 280 6.11 -11.35 11.08
C GLY A 280 6.49 -10.31 12.14
N PHE A 281 6.83 -9.09 11.72
CA PHE A 281 7.18 -8.02 12.65
C PHE A 281 6.01 -7.61 13.55
N ARG A 282 4.84 -7.32 12.98
CA ARG A 282 3.70 -6.84 13.76
C ARG A 282 2.99 -7.96 14.52
N GLY A 283 2.86 -9.13 13.90
CA GLY A 283 2.15 -10.28 14.46
C GLY A 283 3.00 -11.08 15.43
N ILE A 284 4.16 -11.57 15.00
CA ILE A 284 5.01 -12.46 15.81
C ILE A 284 5.81 -11.65 16.83
N TYR A 285 6.50 -10.58 16.38
CA TYR A 285 7.37 -9.80 17.25
C TYR A 285 6.61 -8.83 18.17
N GLU A 286 5.70 -8.00 17.65
CA GLU A 286 4.87 -7.09 18.47
C GLU A 286 3.61 -7.75 19.07
N ARG A 287 3.35 -9.03 18.80
CA ARG A 287 2.21 -9.80 19.34
C ARG A 287 0.82 -9.21 19.03
N LYS A 288 0.64 -8.56 17.87
CA LYS A 288 -0.66 -7.98 17.48
C LYS A 288 -1.59 -9.06 16.86
N PRO A 289 -2.73 -9.40 17.49
CA PRO A 289 -3.55 -10.56 17.10
C PRO A 289 -4.10 -10.52 15.68
N HIS A 290 -4.45 -9.34 15.18
CA HIS A 290 -5.00 -9.20 13.83
C HIS A 290 -3.98 -9.53 12.74
N PHE A 291 -2.70 -9.22 12.95
CA PHE A 291 -1.63 -9.57 12.00
C PHE A 291 -1.33 -11.07 12.00
N LEU A 292 -1.42 -11.74 13.16
CA LEU A 292 -1.26 -13.19 13.26
C LEU A 292 -2.31 -13.93 12.42
N LYS A 293 -3.57 -13.48 12.46
CA LYS A 293 -4.65 -14.03 11.62
C LYS A 293 -4.39 -13.82 10.13
N SER A 294 -3.70 -12.74 9.75
CA SER A 294 -3.38 -12.43 8.36
C SER A 294 -2.26 -13.27 7.75
N ILE A 295 -1.40 -13.90 8.57
CA ILE A 295 -0.31 -14.77 8.08
C ILE A 295 -0.86 -15.92 7.23
N GLU A 296 -1.97 -16.54 7.63
CA GLU A 296 -2.55 -17.65 6.88
C GLU A 296 -2.92 -17.25 5.44
N PHE A 297 -3.49 -16.06 5.26
CA PHE A 297 -3.81 -15.54 3.93
C PHE A 297 -2.55 -15.21 3.12
N GLY A 298 -1.51 -14.66 3.77
CA GLY A 298 -0.22 -14.41 3.12
C GLY A 298 0.45 -15.70 2.60
N LEU A 299 0.40 -16.78 3.39
CA LEU A 299 0.93 -18.08 2.99
C LEU A 299 0.08 -18.75 1.89
N LYS A 300 -1.25 -18.57 1.90
CA LYS A 300 -2.12 -19.00 0.79
C LYS A 300 -1.71 -18.34 -0.53
N ASN A 301 -1.44 -17.04 -0.51
CA ASN A 301 -0.94 -16.33 -1.69
C ASN A 301 0.42 -16.89 -2.16
N LEU A 302 1.35 -17.19 -1.25
CA LEU A 302 2.61 -17.85 -1.62
C LEU A 302 2.38 -19.21 -2.28
N ASN A 303 1.44 -19.99 -1.78
CA ASN A 303 1.10 -21.29 -2.36
C ASN A 303 0.53 -21.17 -3.77
N GLU A 304 -0.20 -20.11 -4.09
CA GLU A 304 -0.69 -19.84 -5.45
C GLU A 304 0.46 -19.54 -6.43
N ILE A 305 1.54 -18.91 -5.97
CA ILE A 305 2.66 -18.49 -6.83
C ILE A 305 3.84 -19.46 -6.87
N LYS A 306 3.87 -20.51 -6.03
CA LYS A 306 5.03 -21.41 -5.89
C LYS A 306 5.50 -22.10 -7.18
N ASN A 307 4.62 -22.19 -8.18
CA ASN A 307 4.88 -22.82 -9.48
C ASN A 307 5.15 -21.81 -10.60
N LEU A 308 5.27 -20.50 -10.30
CA LEU A 308 5.67 -19.51 -11.30
C LEU A 308 7.05 -19.86 -11.87
N GLU A 309 7.16 -19.91 -13.19
CA GLU A 309 8.41 -20.24 -13.87
C GLU A 309 9.54 -19.29 -13.50
N LEU A 310 9.23 -17.99 -13.33
CA LEU A 310 10.18 -16.96 -12.91
C LEU A 310 10.89 -17.29 -11.59
N ILE A 311 10.24 -18.00 -10.67
CA ILE A 311 10.83 -18.35 -9.37
C ILE A 311 11.97 -19.38 -9.54
N ASN A 312 12.03 -20.11 -10.66
CA ASN A 312 13.13 -21.02 -10.96
C ASN A 312 14.49 -20.32 -11.06
N ASP A 313 14.49 -19.01 -11.34
CA ASP A 313 15.69 -18.18 -11.41
C ASP A 313 16.28 -17.85 -10.03
N TYR A 314 15.61 -18.24 -8.93
CA TYR A 314 15.99 -18.01 -7.53
C TYR A 314 15.80 -19.31 -6.71
N PRO A 315 16.70 -20.30 -6.83
CA PRO A 315 16.45 -21.67 -6.36
C PRO A 315 16.25 -21.83 -4.85
N GLU A 316 16.99 -21.09 -4.02
CA GLU A 316 16.82 -21.15 -2.57
C GLU A 316 15.55 -20.41 -2.13
N LEU A 317 15.25 -19.26 -2.75
CA LEU A 317 13.99 -18.56 -2.54
C LEU A 317 12.79 -19.44 -2.93
N LYS A 318 12.88 -20.15 -4.06
CA LYS A 318 11.88 -21.16 -4.46
C LYS A 318 11.70 -22.21 -3.37
N SER A 319 12.80 -22.77 -2.87
CA SER A 319 12.77 -23.78 -1.81
C SER A 319 12.05 -23.26 -0.56
N VAL A 320 12.36 -22.02 -0.14
CA VAL A 320 11.70 -21.35 0.98
C VAL A 320 10.20 -21.18 0.73
N ILE A 321 9.80 -20.66 -0.43
CA ILE A 321 8.38 -20.46 -0.78
C ILE A 321 7.62 -21.81 -0.76
N VAL A 322 8.22 -22.87 -1.30
CA VAL A 322 7.62 -24.21 -1.31
C VAL A 322 7.43 -24.72 0.12
N LYS A 323 8.45 -24.64 0.98
CA LYS A 323 8.37 -25.08 2.38
C LYS A 323 7.32 -24.30 3.18
N LEU A 324 7.26 -22.98 3.00
CA LEU A 324 6.26 -22.12 3.64
C LEU A 324 4.83 -22.41 3.14
N SER A 325 4.69 -23.01 1.97
CA SER A 325 3.40 -23.38 1.38
C SER A 325 2.92 -24.78 1.81
N GLU A 326 3.72 -25.53 2.58
CA GLU A 326 3.35 -26.87 3.01
C GLU A 326 2.28 -26.83 4.11
N PRO A 327 1.23 -27.69 4.06
CA PRO A 327 0.20 -27.76 5.10
C PRO A 327 0.77 -27.98 6.50
N LYS A 328 1.88 -28.73 6.61
CA LYS A 328 2.56 -29.00 7.88
C LYS A 328 3.03 -27.70 8.55
N PHE A 329 3.61 -26.79 7.78
CA PHE A 329 4.08 -25.49 8.29
C PHE A 329 2.95 -24.68 8.92
N PHE A 330 1.75 -24.67 8.31
CA PHE A 330 0.59 -23.98 8.88
C PHE A 330 0.18 -24.52 10.25
N ILE A 331 0.27 -25.84 10.45
CA ILE A 331 -0.09 -26.49 11.71
C ILE A 331 0.91 -26.11 12.80
N GLU A 332 2.20 -26.23 12.51
CA GLU A 332 3.30 -25.91 13.43
C GLU A 332 3.28 -24.42 13.82
N LEU A 333 3.06 -23.54 12.85
CA LEU A 333 2.97 -22.11 13.10
C LEU A 333 1.76 -21.77 13.99
N LYS A 334 0.59 -22.39 13.77
CA LYS A 334 -0.59 -22.20 14.63
C LYS A 334 -0.33 -22.65 16.06
N GLN A 335 0.38 -23.76 16.26
CA GLN A 335 0.75 -24.23 17.59
C GLN A 335 1.69 -23.23 18.28
N LYS A 336 2.70 -22.72 17.58
CA LYS A 336 3.65 -21.73 18.09
C LYS A 336 3.04 -20.36 18.40
N ILE A 337 1.98 -19.98 17.68
CA ILE A 337 1.27 -18.72 17.92
C ILE A 337 0.33 -18.82 19.13
N ASN A 338 -0.26 -20.00 19.37
CA ASN A 338 -1.27 -20.21 20.41
C ASN A 338 -0.72 -20.74 21.74
N GLY A 339 0.49 -21.30 21.75
CA GLY A 339 1.23 -21.70 22.95
C GLY A 339 2.18 -20.61 23.39
#